data_AF-A0A2J4PC09-F1
#
_entry.id   AF-A0A2J4PC09-F1
#
_cell.length_a   1.000
_cell.length_b   1.000
_cell.length_c   1.000
_cell.angle_alpha   90.00
_cell.angle_beta   90.00
_cell.angle_gamma   90.00
#
_symmetry.space_group_name_H-M   'P 1'
#
loop_
_entity.id
_entity.type
_entity.pdbx_description
1 polymer ?
#
loop_
_entity_poly.entity_id
_entity_poly.type
_entity_poly.pdbx_seq_one_letter_code
_entity_poly.pdbx_strand_id
1 'polypeptide(L)'
;LAQCRAHWPDMTPEWFESRAWIWLHYAVVKLGRGELFEAMGMLSFFREQVLGPMLYRRANLPQRGVRRIECHNIDPEGLLNSTLATHDRESVSIAIRKAVDAYSNLRADALPENIADDTARRALLAMLKAYSERV
;
A
#
# COMPACT_ATOMS: atom_id res chain seq x y z
N LEU A 1 31.16 15.85 26.31
CA LEU A 1 29.72 15.88 25.99
C LEU A 1 29.43 14.70 25.07
N ALA A 2 28.52 13.80 25.44
CA ALA A 2 28.09 12.72 24.55
C ALA A 2 27.36 13.32 23.34
N GLN A 3 27.79 12.98 22.13
CA GLN A 3 27.10 13.37 20.90
C GLN A 3 25.92 12.42 20.68
N CYS A 4 24.70 12.93 20.76
CA CYS A 4 23.51 12.20 20.30
C CYS A 4 23.19 12.61 18.86
N ARG A 5 23.01 11.64 17.97
CA ARG A 5 22.55 11.85 16.59
C ARG A 5 21.07 11.48 16.52
N ALA A 6 20.24 12.40 16.04
CA ALA A 6 18.83 12.10 15.79
C ALA A 6 18.71 11.18 14.57
N HIS A 7 17.95 10.10 14.72
CA HIS A 7 17.60 9.17 13.64
C HIS A 7 16.11 9.27 13.36
N TRP A 8 15.74 9.29 12.08
CA TRP A 8 14.34 9.22 11.69
C TRP A 8 13.82 7.80 11.96
N PRO A 9 12.60 7.63 12.49
CA PRO A 9 12.05 6.31 12.82
C PRO A 9 11.52 5.60 11.55
N ASP A 10 12.42 5.29 10.62
CA ASP A 10 12.09 4.56 9.40
C ASP A 10 11.65 3.12 9.73
N MET A 11 10.60 2.66 9.05
CA MET A 11 10.10 1.29 9.16
C MET A 11 10.93 0.34 8.29
N THR A 12 11.10 -0.89 8.78
CA THR A 12 11.85 -1.94 8.09
C THR A 12 11.01 -2.60 7.00
N PRO A 13 11.62 -3.29 6.01
CA PRO A 13 10.89 -4.13 5.06
C PRO A 13 9.90 -5.10 5.75
N GLU A 14 10.31 -5.72 6.86
CA GLU A 14 9.51 -6.71 7.59
C GLU A 14 8.27 -6.09 8.24
N TRP A 15 8.39 -4.84 8.68
CA TRP A 15 7.28 -4.10 9.24
C TRP A 15 6.18 -3.90 8.19
N PHE A 16 6.57 -3.56 6.95
CA PHE A 16 5.64 -3.40 5.84
C PHE A 16 5.01 -4.74 5.46
N GLU A 17 5.82 -5.79 5.31
CA GLU A 17 5.34 -7.13 4.92
C GLU A 17 4.33 -7.71 5.89
N SER A 18 4.55 -7.56 7.20
CA SER A 18 3.64 -8.05 8.23
C SER A 18 2.25 -7.40 8.18
N ARG A 19 2.12 -6.24 7.52
CA ARG A 19 0.89 -5.42 7.54
C ARG A 19 0.23 -5.33 6.18
N ALA A 20 1.01 -5.36 5.10
CA ALA A 20 0.53 -5.00 3.78
C ALA A 20 -0.65 -5.90 3.34
N TRP A 21 -0.48 -7.21 3.48
CA TRP A 21 -1.50 -8.20 3.11
C TRP A 21 -2.75 -8.13 3.99
N ILE A 22 -2.58 -7.89 5.29
CA ILE A 22 -3.69 -7.76 6.24
C ILE A 22 -4.53 -6.52 5.91
N TRP A 23 -3.88 -5.38 5.66
CA TRP A 23 -4.57 -4.14 5.33
C TRP A 23 -5.25 -4.17 3.96
N LEU A 24 -4.60 -4.75 2.95
CA LEU A 24 -5.22 -4.96 1.65
C LEU A 24 -6.39 -5.96 1.76
N HIS A 25 -6.29 -7.00 2.60
CA HIS A 25 -7.40 -7.89 2.88
C HIS A 25 -8.62 -7.13 3.44
N TYR A 26 -8.40 -6.23 4.40
CA TYR A 26 -9.49 -5.38 4.92
C TYR A 26 -10.13 -4.49 3.85
N ALA A 27 -9.34 -3.93 2.91
CA ALA A 27 -9.89 -3.18 1.79
C ALA A 27 -10.83 -4.04 0.93
N VAL A 28 -10.43 -5.29 0.63
CA VAL A 28 -11.25 -6.23 -0.14
C VAL A 28 -12.51 -6.66 0.64
N VAL A 29 -12.41 -6.93 1.94
CA VAL A 29 -13.58 -7.30 2.78
C VAL A 29 -14.58 -6.16 2.91
N LYS A 30 -14.11 -4.90 2.97
CA LYS A 30 -14.97 -3.71 2.93
C LYS A 30 -15.67 -3.57 1.59
N LEU A 31 -14.95 -3.73 0.48
CA LEU A 31 -15.53 -3.78 -0.87
C LEU A 31 -16.60 -4.88 -0.99
N GLY A 32 -16.32 -6.09 -0.52
CA GLY A 32 -17.26 -7.23 -0.56
C GLY A 32 -18.58 -6.98 0.18
N ARG A 33 -18.58 -6.11 1.20
CA ARG A 33 -19.78 -5.69 1.94
C ARG A 33 -20.48 -4.48 1.34
N GLY A 34 -19.95 -3.90 0.26
CA GLY A 34 -20.49 -2.68 -0.36
C GLY A 34 -20.14 -1.39 0.39
N GLU A 35 -19.23 -1.45 1.35
CA GLU A 35 -18.79 -0.28 2.12
C GLU A 35 -17.73 0.51 1.33
N LEU A 36 -18.14 1.16 0.22
CA LEU A 36 -17.19 1.74 -0.74
C LEU A 36 -16.34 2.86 -0.11
N PHE A 37 -16.92 3.75 0.69
CA PHE A 37 -16.16 4.78 1.39
C PHE A 37 -15.13 4.19 2.37
N GLU A 38 -15.48 3.12 3.07
CA GLU A 38 -14.56 2.42 3.97
C GLU A 38 -13.42 1.74 3.20
N ALA A 39 -13.71 1.14 2.05
CA ALA A 39 -12.68 0.56 1.18
C ALA A 39 -11.74 1.65 0.61
N MET A 40 -12.29 2.78 0.17
CA MET A 40 -11.51 3.95 -0.25
C MET A 40 -10.67 4.54 0.90
N GLY A 41 -11.22 4.57 2.12
CA GLY A 41 -10.52 4.96 3.34
C GLY A 41 -9.33 4.05 3.62
N MET A 42 -9.51 2.73 3.49
CA MET A 42 -8.40 1.77 3.61
C MET A 42 -7.32 1.97 2.54
N LEU A 43 -7.69 2.30 1.29
CA LEU A 43 -6.72 2.65 0.25
C LEU A 43 -5.93 3.92 0.61
N SER A 44 -6.59 4.93 1.18
CA SER A 44 -5.92 6.15 1.66
C SER A 44 -4.94 5.85 2.79
N PHE A 45 -5.39 5.11 3.78
CA PHE A 45 -4.56 4.65 4.88
C PHE A 45 -3.35 3.84 4.38
N PHE A 46 -3.55 2.96 3.40
CA PHE A 46 -2.48 2.16 2.81
C PHE A 46 -1.44 3.04 2.08
N ARG A 47 -1.87 4.09 1.36
CA ARG A 47 -0.94 5.07 0.79
C ARG A 47 -0.12 5.76 1.86
N GLU A 48 -0.76 6.21 2.93
CA GLU A 48 -0.11 6.95 4.03
C GLU A 48 0.89 6.11 4.82
N GLN A 49 0.56 4.84 5.09
CA GLN A 49 1.33 4.00 5.99
C GLN A 49 2.30 3.04 5.29
N VAL A 50 2.10 2.76 3.99
CA VAL A 50 2.89 1.76 3.25
C VAL A 50 3.51 2.36 2.00
N LEU A 51 2.70 2.72 1.00
CA LEU A 51 3.23 3.09 -0.32
C LEU A 51 4.06 4.39 -0.28
N GLY A 52 3.57 5.42 0.42
CA GLY A 52 4.29 6.68 0.59
C GLY A 52 5.65 6.49 1.28
N PRO A 53 5.71 5.88 2.48
CA PRO A 53 6.97 5.53 3.14
C PRO A 53 7.93 4.71 2.26
N MET A 54 7.42 3.73 1.50
CA MET A 54 8.28 2.93 0.62
C MET A 54 8.83 3.73 -0.57
N LEU A 55 8.08 4.70 -1.11
CA LEU A 55 8.59 5.64 -2.11
C LEU A 55 9.70 6.54 -1.54
N TYR A 56 9.52 7.03 -0.31
CA TYR A 56 10.56 7.77 0.40
C TYR A 56 11.82 6.91 0.60
N ARG A 57 11.65 5.65 1.00
CA ARG A 57 12.73 4.67 1.11
C ARG A 57 13.47 4.47 -0.23
N ARG A 58 12.74 4.27 -1.33
CA ARG A 58 13.32 4.15 -2.69
C ARG A 58 14.19 5.36 -3.06
N ALA A 59 13.78 6.55 -2.63
CA ALA A 59 14.49 7.79 -2.86
C ALA A 59 15.61 8.08 -1.85
N ASN A 60 15.89 7.17 -0.89
CA ASN A 60 16.80 7.40 0.23
C ASN A 60 16.47 8.66 1.06
N LEU A 61 15.18 8.93 1.23
CA LEU A 61 14.66 10.05 2.00
C LEU A 61 13.91 9.55 3.26
N PRO A 62 13.80 10.36 4.32
CA PRO A 62 13.07 9.98 5.53
C PRO A 62 11.60 9.63 5.24
N GLN A 63 11.11 8.52 5.79
CA GLN A 63 9.75 8.04 5.56
C GLN A 63 8.71 8.97 6.18
N ARG A 64 8.02 9.76 5.33
CA ARG A 64 7.09 10.83 5.77
C ARG A 64 5.64 10.56 5.37
N GLY A 65 5.26 9.30 5.20
CA GLY A 65 3.96 8.95 4.65
C GLY A 65 3.80 9.52 3.24
N VAL A 66 2.73 10.26 2.99
CA VAL A 66 2.50 11.02 1.75
C VAL A 66 2.73 12.53 1.91
N ARG A 67 3.23 12.98 3.07
CA ARG A 67 3.37 14.41 3.35
C ARG A 67 4.32 15.06 2.34
N ARG A 68 3.82 16.04 1.58
CA ARG A 68 4.58 16.81 0.57
C ARG A 68 5.26 15.94 -0.49
N ILE A 69 4.71 14.77 -0.80
CA ILE A 69 5.35 13.83 -1.73
C ILE A 69 5.50 14.42 -3.14
N GLU A 70 4.58 15.31 -3.52
CA GLU A 70 4.57 16.06 -4.78
C GLU A 70 5.80 16.97 -4.94
N CYS A 71 6.39 17.43 -3.83
CA CYS A 71 7.59 18.28 -3.86
C CYS A 71 8.88 17.50 -4.14
N HIS A 72 8.86 16.16 -4.07
CA HIS A 72 10.05 15.33 -4.14
C HIS A 72 10.24 14.59 -5.47
N ASN A 73 9.21 14.55 -6.33
CA ASN A 73 9.22 13.82 -7.61
C ASN A 73 9.66 12.33 -7.47
N ILE A 74 9.22 11.67 -6.39
CA ILE A 74 9.62 10.29 -6.05
C ILE A 74 8.64 9.23 -6.55
N ASP A 75 7.54 9.63 -7.20
CA ASP A 75 6.55 8.73 -7.81
C ASP A 75 6.35 9.04 -9.32
N PRO A 76 7.40 8.92 -10.15
CA PRO A 76 7.31 9.26 -11.58
C PRO A 76 6.37 8.33 -12.36
N GLU A 77 6.15 7.10 -11.87
CA GLU A 77 5.23 6.12 -12.47
C GLU A 77 3.76 6.35 -12.06
N GLY A 78 3.50 7.28 -11.13
CA GLY A 78 2.16 7.58 -10.64
C GLY A 78 1.52 6.42 -9.88
N LEU A 79 2.31 5.64 -9.14
CA LEU A 79 1.84 4.50 -8.34
C LEU A 79 0.76 4.93 -7.35
N LEU A 80 0.93 6.04 -6.63
CA LEU A 80 -0.08 6.51 -5.68
C LEU A 80 -1.37 6.92 -6.39
N ASN A 81 -1.27 7.68 -7.49
CA ASN A 81 -2.42 8.12 -8.27
C ASN A 81 -3.22 6.94 -8.83
N SER A 82 -2.53 5.86 -9.25
CA SER A 82 -3.18 4.65 -9.75
C SER A 82 -4.03 3.91 -8.70
N THR A 83 -3.89 4.24 -7.42
CA THR A 83 -4.70 3.69 -6.31
C THR A 83 -5.87 4.59 -5.91
N LEU A 84 -6.12 5.68 -6.63
CA LEU A 84 -7.32 6.49 -6.44
C LEU A 84 -8.51 5.80 -7.09
N ALA A 85 -9.62 5.74 -6.36
CA ALA A 85 -10.88 5.19 -6.83
C ALA A 85 -11.96 6.27 -6.83
N THR A 86 -12.87 6.19 -7.78
CA THR A 86 -14.18 6.85 -7.68
C THR A 86 -15.10 6.03 -6.78
N HIS A 87 -16.23 6.61 -6.34
CA HIS A 87 -17.24 5.89 -5.56
C HIS A 87 -18.04 4.91 -6.45
N ASP A 88 -17.36 3.89 -6.92
CA ASP A 88 -17.83 2.84 -7.82
C ASP A 88 -17.12 1.52 -7.49
N ARG A 89 -17.84 0.41 -7.55
CA ARG A 89 -17.32 -0.91 -7.14
C ARG A 89 -16.16 -1.36 -8.03
N GLU A 90 -16.27 -1.15 -9.34
CA GLU A 90 -15.23 -1.53 -10.30
C GLU A 90 -13.98 -0.69 -10.09
N SER A 91 -14.13 0.63 -9.98
CA SER A 91 -13.04 1.56 -9.71
C SER A 91 -12.29 1.22 -8.41
N VAL A 92 -13.01 0.91 -7.33
CA VAL A 92 -12.41 0.48 -6.05
C VAL A 92 -11.67 -0.85 -6.20
N SER A 93 -12.24 -1.81 -6.94
CA SER A 93 -11.57 -3.09 -7.21
C SER A 93 -10.25 -2.90 -7.98
N ILE A 94 -10.27 -2.07 -9.02
CA ILE A 94 -9.08 -1.71 -9.81
C ILE A 94 -8.04 -1.03 -8.91
N ALA A 95 -8.43 -0.08 -8.07
CA ALA A 95 -7.51 0.60 -7.17
C ALA A 95 -6.86 -0.34 -6.14
N ILE A 96 -7.60 -1.33 -5.61
CA ILE A 96 -7.02 -2.37 -4.74
C ILE A 96 -5.99 -3.20 -5.52
N ARG A 97 -6.29 -3.59 -6.77
CA ARG A 97 -5.33 -4.30 -7.62
C ARG A 97 -4.05 -3.48 -7.82
N LYS A 98 -4.20 -2.19 -8.13
CA LYS A 98 -3.07 -1.26 -8.30
C LYS A 98 -2.26 -1.11 -7.01
N ALA A 99 -2.90 -1.10 -5.84
CA ALA A 99 -2.20 -1.07 -4.56
C ALA A 99 -1.36 -2.35 -4.31
N VAL A 100 -1.88 -3.53 -4.68
CA VAL A 100 -1.14 -4.81 -4.61
C VAL A 100 0.09 -4.78 -5.52
N ASP A 101 -0.07 -4.29 -6.76
CA ASP A 101 1.02 -4.23 -7.72
C ASP A 101 2.08 -3.19 -7.33
N ALA A 102 1.64 -2.01 -6.86
CA ALA A 102 2.52 -0.97 -6.34
C ALA A 102 3.32 -1.47 -5.12
N TYR A 103 2.68 -2.18 -4.19
CA TYR A 103 3.35 -2.78 -3.05
C TYR A 103 4.41 -3.81 -3.50
N SER A 104 4.04 -4.69 -4.43
CA SER A 104 4.95 -5.72 -4.94
C SER A 104 6.17 -5.11 -5.65
N ASN A 105 5.97 -4.03 -6.42
CA ASN A 105 7.03 -3.26 -7.07
C ASN A 105 7.96 -2.63 -6.02
N LEU A 106 7.42 -1.87 -5.07
CA LEU A 106 8.21 -1.18 -4.04
C LEU A 106 8.91 -2.14 -3.06
N ARG A 107 8.34 -3.33 -2.83
CA ARG A 107 8.94 -4.37 -2.00
C ARG A 107 10.21 -4.95 -2.65
N ALA A 108 10.30 -4.95 -3.98
CA ALA A 108 11.47 -5.46 -4.69
C ALA A 108 12.75 -4.64 -4.42
N ASP A 109 12.63 -3.37 -4.01
CA ASP A 109 13.78 -2.52 -3.66
C ASP A 109 14.54 -3.04 -2.43
N ALA A 110 13.84 -3.71 -1.51
CA ALA A 110 14.41 -4.30 -0.30
C ALA A 110 13.48 -5.43 0.16
N LEU A 111 13.90 -6.67 -0.12
CA LEU A 111 13.13 -7.86 0.20
C LEU A 111 13.12 -8.10 1.72
N PRO A 112 11.94 -8.28 2.33
CA PRO A 112 11.82 -8.63 3.73
C PRO A 112 12.20 -10.09 3.97
N GLU A 113 12.81 -10.39 5.13
CA GLU A 113 13.10 -11.78 5.51
C GLU A 113 11.83 -12.59 5.80
N ASN A 114 10.78 -11.93 6.32
CA ASN A 114 9.48 -12.52 6.60
C ASN A 114 8.52 -12.46 5.40
N ILE A 115 9.06 -12.48 4.18
CA ILE A 115 8.25 -12.43 2.96
C ILE A 115 7.17 -13.51 3.00
N ALA A 116 5.91 -13.10 2.92
CA ALA A 116 4.82 -14.04 2.77
C ALA A 116 5.04 -14.81 1.47
N ASP A 117 4.73 -16.11 1.50
CA ASP A 117 4.64 -16.88 0.28
C ASP A 117 3.61 -16.24 -0.67
N ASP A 118 3.63 -16.65 -1.94
CA ASP A 118 2.70 -16.11 -2.93
C ASP A 118 1.23 -16.46 -2.62
N THR A 119 0.96 -17.26 -1.58
CA THR A 119 -0.38 -17.65 -1.14
C THR A 119 -1.18 -16.45 -0.65
N ALA A 120 -0.60 -15.53 0.13
CA ALA A 120 -1.30 -14.34 0.61
C ALA A 120 -1.78 -13.46 -0.56
N ARG A 121 -0.89 -13.23 -1.53
CA ARG A 121 -1.23 -12.50 -2.76
C ARG A 121 -2.33 -13.22 -3.53
N ARG A 122 -2.16 -14.51 -3.84
CA ARG A 122 -3.16 -15.30 -4.60
C ARG A 122 -4.54 -15.31 -3.92
N ALA A 123 -4.58 -15.55 -2.60
CA ALA A 123 -5.82 -15.56 -1.84
C ALA A 123 -6.54 -14.20 -1.90
N LEU A 124 -5.79 -13.10 -1.77
CA LEU A 124 -6.34 -11.76 -1.87
C LEU A 124 -6.89 -11.47 -3.27
N LEU A 125 -6.15 -11.83 -4.32
CA LEU A 125 -6.57 -11.61 -5.70
C LEU A 125 -7.78 -12.47 -6.10
N ALA A 126 -7.88 -13.70 -5.57
CA ALA A 126 -9.05 -14.56 -5.73
C ALA A 126 -10.28 -14.00 -5.02
N MET A 127 -10.11 -13.53 -3.77
CA MET A 127 -11.17 -12.88 -3.01
C MET A 127 -11.66 -11.60 -3.70
N LEU A 128 -10.74 -10.77 -4.20
CA LEU A 128 -11.07 -9.55 -4.93
C LEU A 128 -11.91 -9.85 -6.18
N LYS A 129 -11.51 -10.87 -6.96
CA LYS A 129 -12.28 -11.33 -8.12
C LYS A 129 -13.71 -11.76 -7.74
N ALA A 130 -13.84 -12.56 -6.69
CA ALA A 130 -15.13 -13.04 -6.22
C ALA A 130 -16.08 -11.90 -5.76
N TYR A 131 -15.53 -10.78 -5.27
CA TYR A 131 -16.32 -9.63 -4.80
C TYR A 131 -16.55 -8.54 -5.83
N SER A 132 -15.73 -8.47 -6.88
CA SER A 132 -16.01 -7.58 -8.02
C SER A 132 -17.16 -8.09 -8.89
N GLU A 133 -17.41 -9.40 -8.90
CA GLU A 133 -18.45 -10.05 -9.72
C GLU A 133 -19.82 -10.12 -9.02
N ARG A 134 -19.90 -9.77 -7.73
CA ARG A 134 -21.17 -9.71 -6.97
C ARG A 134 -21.83 -8.34 -7.19
N VAL A 135 -22.83 -8.33 -8.07
CA VAL A 135 -23.80 -7.23 -8.26
C VAL A 135 -24.82 -7.24 -7.14
#